data_AF-A0A4V1URH1-F1
#
_entry.id   AF-A0A4V1URH1-F1
#
_cell.length_a   1.000
_cell.length_b   1.000
_cell.length_c   1.000
_cell.angle_alpha   90.00
_cell.angle_beta   90.00
_cell.angle_gamma   90.00
#
_symmetry.space_group_name_H-M   'P 1'
#
loop_
_entity.id
_entity.type
_entity.pdbx_description
1 polymer ?
#
loop_
_entity_poly.entity_id
_entity_poly.type
_entity_poly.pdbx_seq_one_letter_code
_entity_poly.pdbx_strand_id
1 'polypeptide(L)'
;TVVAWGSNLSGECNVPTGLSALRISAGQYHSLAVRRDGTVAAWGGNGYGQCNVPAGLTGVLEVAAGERHSVAIVADAHCVLDQTEIFSGDSATGTVKLATPAGPGGTVVSLVSDDAYVTVPASVTVPAGATSATFPVYSDIFLGGERQGDRSVRAEDQIERGCGAP
;
A
#
# COMPACT_ATOMS: atom_id res chain seq x y z
N THR A 1 -2.23 -17.56 -4.01
CA THR A 1 -1.06 -18.45 -4.19
C THR A 1 -0.31 -18.04 -5.44
N VAL A 2 1.01 -17.97 -5.38
CA VAL A 2 1.87 -17.68 -6.54
C VAL A 2 2.57 -18.97 -6.96
N VAL A 3 2.59 -19.25 -8.26
CA VAL A 3 3.27 -20.41 -8.85
C VAL A 3 4.11 -19.91 -10.01
N ALA A 4 5.34 -20.41 -10.14
CA ALA A 4 6.27 -20.03 -11.21
C ALA A 4 6.86 -21.29 -11.86
N TRP A 5 7.11 -21.22 -13.18
CA TRP A 5 7.72 -22.29 -13.96
C TRP A 5 8.51 -21.68 -15.13
N GLY A 6 9.51 -22.40 -15.64
CA GLY A 6 10.36 -21.96 -16.76
C GLY A 6 11.83 -21.79 -16.37
N SER A 7 12.51 -20.79 -16.97
CA SER A 7 13.89 -20.43 -16.61
C SER A 7 13.98 -20.09 -15.13
N ASN A 8 15.04 -20.57 -14.48
CA ASN A 8 15.32 -20.28 -13.08
C ASN A 8 16.81 -20.08 -12.81
N LEU A 9 17.56 -19.60 -13.81
CA LEU A 9 19.02 -19.46 -13.70
C LEU A 9 19.43 -18.38 -12.69
N SER A 10 18.54 -17.42 -12.43
CA SER A 10 18.75 -16.33 -11.47
C SER A 10 17.90 -16.49 -10.22
N GLY A 11 17.16 -17.60 -10.08
CA GLY A 11 16.20 -17.80 -8.99
C GLY A 11 14.86 -17.08 -9.18
N GLU A 12 14.56 -16.58 -10.38
CA GLU A 12 13.34 -15.84 -10.71
C GLU A 12 12.04 -16.67 -10.56
N CYS A 13 12.14 -18.00 -10.58
CA CYS A 13 11.05 -18.93 -10.27
C CYS A 13 11.06 -19.43 -8.80
N ASN A 14 12.03 -19.06 -7.98
CA ASN A 14 12.06 -19.40 -6.55
C ASN A 14 11.11 -18.50 -5.76
N VAL A 15 9.80 -18.74 -5.91
CA VAL A 15 8.76 -17.99 -5.22
C VAL A 15 9.02 -17.99 -3.70
N PRO A 16 9.13 -16.83 -3.04
CA PRO A 16 9.32 -16.77 -1.61
C PRO A 16 8.23 -17.53 -0.84
N THR A 17 8.65 -18.33 0.14
CA THR A 17 7.74 -19.12 0.98
C THR A 17 6.70 -18.21 1.64
N GLY A 18 5.42 -18.60 1.57
CA GLY A 18 4.32 -17.85 2.18
C GLY A 18 3.91 -16.59 1.43
N LEU A 19 4.43 -16.34 0.21
CA LEU A 19 4.05 -15.16 -0.57
C LEU A 19 2.57 -15.22 -0.99
N SER A 20 1.80 -14.24 -0.52
CA SER A 20 0.46 -13.93 -1.02
C SER A 20 0.49 -12.59 -1.75
N ALA A 21 0.16 -12.61 -3.04
CA ALA A 21 0.23 -11.45 -3.92
C ALA A 21 -1.13 -11.12 -4.54
N LEU A 22 -1.40 -9.85 -4.75
CA LEU A 22 -2.53 -9.33 -5.53
C LEU A 22 -2.17 -9.17 -7.01
N ARG A 23 -0.93 -8.78 -7.29
CA ARG A 23 -0.38 -8.57 -8.63
C ARG A 23 1.03 -9.12 -8.70
N ILE A 24 1.45 -9.56 -9.89
CA ILE A 24 2.81 -10.02 -10.16
C ILE A 24 3.30 -9.44 -11.48
N SER A 25 4.61 -9.29 -11.62
CA SER A 25 5.28 -9.02 -12.90
C SER A 25 6.55 -9.84 -12.99
N ALA A 26 6.79 -10.47 -14.14
CA ALA A 26 8.01 -11.23 -14.41
C ALA A 26 8.89 -10.46 -15.39
N GLY A 27 10.12 -10.16 -14.97
CA GLY A 27 11.18 -9.62 -15.82
C GLY A 27 12.09 -10.72 -16.35
N GLN A 28 13.17 -10.35 -17.04
CA GLN A 28 14.07 -11.35 -17.64
C GLN A 28 14.83 -12.17 -16.60
N TYR A 29 15.22 -11.55 -15.48
CA TYR A 29 16.05 -12.17 -14.44
C TYR A 29 15.44 -12.10 -13.05
N HIS A 30 14.29 -11.45 -12.88
CA HIS A 30 13.69 -11.22 -11.57
C HIS A 30 12.17 -11.19 -11.67
N SER A 31 11.52 -11.36 -10.54
CA SER A 31 10.07 -11.36 -10.40
C SER A 31 9.67 -10.39 -9.29
N LEU A 32 8.55 -9.69 -9.50
CA LEU A 32 7.96 -8.74 -8.58
C LEU A 32 6.56 -9.19 -8.19
N ALA A 33 6.15 -8.88 -6.95
CA ALA A 33 4.79 -9.08 -6.48
C ALA A 33 4.33 -7.93 -5.57
N VAL A 34 3.10 -7.47 -5.77
CA VAL A 34 2.42 -6.55 -4.85
C VAL A 34 1.64 -7.36 -3.83
N ARG A 35 1.90 -7.13 -2.54
CA ARG A 35 1.17 -7.73 -1.42
C ARG A 35 -0.10 -6.93 -1.12
N ARG A 36 -1.02 -7.53 -0.35
CA ARG A 36 -2.28 -6.86 0.06
C ARG A 36 -2.06 -5.61 0.91
N ASP A 37 -0.96 -5.56 1.64
CA ASP A 37 -0.55 -4.41 2.47
C ASP A 37 0.10 -3.27 1.66
N GLY A 38 0.12 -3.37 0.32
CA GLY A 38 0.73 -2.38 -0.56
C GLY A 38 2.26 -2.38 -0.55
N THR A 39 2.91 -3.40 0.03
CA THR A 39 4.36 -3.61 -0.07
C THR A 39 4.71 -4.46 -1.30
N VAL A 40 6.00 -4.43 -1.69
CA VAL A 40 6.51 -5.20 -2.84
C VAL A 40 7.44 -6.32 -2.35
N ALA A 41 7.30 -7.50 -2.94
CA ALA A 41 8.30 -8.56 -2.90
C ALA A 41 9.05 -8.57 -4.23
N ALA A 42 10.38 -8.64 -4.19
CA ALA A 42 11.21 -8.83 -5.37
C ALA A 42 12.17 -10.00 -5.13
N TRP A 43 12.32 -10.88 -6.11
CA TRP A 43 13.22 -12.04 -6.02
C TRP A 43 13.81 -12.41 -7.38
N GLY A 44 14.90 -13.17 -7.36
CA GLY A 44 15.68 -13.54 -8.54
C GLY A 44 17.02 -12.79 -8.61
N GLY A 45 17.53 -12.60 -9.81
CA GLY A 45 18.78 -11.90 -10.07
C GLY A 45 18.72 -10.47 -9.55
N ASN A 46 19.84 -9.98 -9.01
CA ASN A 46 19.94 -8.65 -8.41
C ASN A 46 21.24 -7.90 -8.76
N GLY A 47 21.91 -8.29 -9.84
CA GLY A 47 23.22 -7.71 -10.21
C GLY A 47 23.21 -6.20 -10.49
N TYR A 48 22.04 -5.63 -10.84
CA TYR A 48 21.84 -4.20 -11.08
C TYR A 48 20.96 -3.55 -10.00
N GLY A 49 20.65 -4.25 -8.92
CA GLY A 49 19.76 -3.75 -7.87
C GLY A 49 18.27 -3.86 -8.19
N GLN A 50 17.86 -4.62 -9.23
CA GLN A 50 16.45 -4.76 -9.62
C GLN A 50 15.53 -5.34 -8.52
N CYS A 51 16.09 -6.05 -7.53
CA CYS A 51 15.38 -6.55 -6.36
C CYS A 51 15.57 -5.68 -5.10
N ASN A 52 16.33 -4.59 -5.18
CA ASN A 52 16.49 -3.64 -4.08
C ASN A 52 15.27 -2.71 -4.00
N VAL A 53 14.16 -3.23 -3.48
CA VAL A 53 12.95 -2.43 -3.24
C VAL A 53 13.30 -1.23 -2.34
N PRO A 54 12.94 0.01 -2.72
CA PRO A 54 13.22 1.19 -1.91
C PRO A 54 12.69 1.04 -0.49
N ALA A 55 13.52 1.43 0.49
CA ALA A 55 13.13 1.37 1.89
C ALA A 55 11.90 2.23 2.15
N GLY A 56 10.90 1.67 2.84
CA GLY A 56 9.65 2.36 3.17
C GLY A 56 8.64 2.48 2.03
N LEU A 57 8.88 1.85 0.87
CA LEU A 57 7.90 1.81 -0.22
C LEU A 57 6.64 1.04 0.22
N THR A 58 5.54 1.78 0.33
CA THR A 58 4.21 1.28 0.69
C THR A 58 3.13 1.93 -0.18
N GLY A 59 1.91 1.39 -0.19
CA GLY A 59 0.83 1.90 -1.03
C GLY A 59 1.02 1.60 -2.53
N VAL A 60 1.80 0.56 -2.87
CA VAL A 60 1.99 0.14 -4.26
C VAL A 60 0.72 -0.51 -4.79
N LEU A 61 0.27 -0.05 -5.95
CA LEU A 61 -0.93 -0.52 -6.65
C LEU A 61 -0.58 -1.53 -7.74
N GLU A 62 0.54 -1.31 -8.44
CA GLU A 62 0.97 -2.11 -9.58
C GLU A 62 2.50 -2.11 -9.72
N VAL A 63 3.04 -3.16 -10.36
CA VAL A 63 4.46 -3.31 -10.64
C VAL A 63 4.67 -3.75 -12.08
N ALA A 64 5.76 -3.29 -12.69
CA ALA A 64 6.27 -3.81 -13.96
C ALA A 64 7.78 -4.05 -13.85
N ALA A 65 8.22 -5.17 -14.45
CA ALA A 65 9.58 -5.65 -14.42
C ALA A 65 10.17 -5.66 -15.83
N GLY A 66 11.29 -4.97 -16.03
CA GLY A 66 12.09 -5.03 -17.25
C GLY A 66 13.23 -6.05 -17.16
N GLU A 67 14.23 -5.92 -18.03
CA GLU A 67 15.43 -6.78 -17.94
C GLU A 67 16.23 -6.50 -16.65
N ARG A 68 16.50 -5.22 -16.36
CA ARG A 68 17.40 -4.76 -15.29
C ARG A 68 16.80 -3.68 -14.40
N HIS A 69 15.52 -3.39 -14.57
CA HIS A 69 14.83 -2.33 -13.84
C HIS A 69 13.43 -2.77 -13.43
N SER A 70 12.92 -2.08 -12.43
CA SER A 70 11.61 -2.29 -11.81
C SER A 70 10.92 -0.94 -11.71
N VAL A 71 9.63 -0.90 -12.02
CA VAL A 71 8.79 0.29 -11.81
C VAL A 71 7.55 -0.11 -11.03
N ALA A 72 7.03 0.83 -10.25
CA ALA A 72 5.85 0.66 -9.44
C ALA A 72 4.93 1.88 -9.58
N ILE A 73 3.62 1.64 -9.61
CA ILE A 73 2.61 2.67 -9.45
C ILE A 73 2.26 2.71 -7.96
N VAL A 74 2.37 3.89 -7.35
CA VAL A 74 2.09 4.11 -5.93
C VAL A 74 0.84 4.98 -5.82
N ALA A 75 -0.02 4.69 -4.85
CA ALA A 75 -1.16 5.56 -4.55
C ALA A 75 -0.67 6.93 -4.07
N ASP A 76 -1.32 7.99 -4.54
CA ASP A 76 -0.99 9.37 -4.14
C ASP A 76 -1.15 9.58 -2.62
N ALA A 77 -2.14 8.90 -2.03
CA ALA A 77 -2.30 8.75 -0.59
C ALA A 77 -2.70 7.32 -0.24
N HIS A 78 -2.14 6.76 0.83
CA HIS A 78 -2.61 5.52 1.44
C HIS A 78 -2.58 5.60 2.97
N CYS A 79 -3.46 4.84 3.61
CA CYS A 79 -3.54 4.75 5.07
C CYS A 79 -2.88 3.46 5.57
N VAL A 80 -2.15 3.55 6.67
CA VAL A 80 -1.60 2.40 7.40
C VAL A 80 -1.98 2.53 8.87
N LEU A 81 -2.44 1.44 9.49
CA LEU A 81 -2.71 1.38 10.92
C LEU A 81 -1.49 0.81 11.64
N ASP A 82 -1.16 1.36 12.80
CA ASP A 82 -0.07 0.87 13.66
C ASP A 82 -0.41 -0.44 14.37
N GLN A 83 -1.70 -0.72 14.54
CA GLN A 83 -2.23 -1.91 15.18
C GLN A 83 -2.99 -2.79 14.19
N THR A 84 -2.78 -4.10 14.30
CA THR A 84 -3.56 -5.12 13.57
C THR A 84 -4.84 -5.50 14.31
N GLU A 85 -4.95 -5.09 15.57
CA GLU A 85 -6.11 -5.32 16.43
C GLU A 85 -6.43 -4.06 17.25
N ILE A 86 -7.71 -3.68 17.33
CA ILE A 86 -8.18 -2.56 18.15
C ILE A 86 -9.20 -3.13 19.14
N PHE A 87 -8.98 -3.01 20.45
CA PHE A 87 -9.95 -3.46 21.43
C PHE A 87 -11.11 -2.46 21.54
N SER A 88 -12.29 -2.95 21.94
CA SER A 88 -13.48 -2.12 22.13
C SER A 88 -13.19 -0.98 23.10
N GLY A 89 -13.31 0.27 22.64
CA GLY A 89 -13.04 1.47 23.44
C GLY A 89 -11.58 1.94 23.46
N ASP A 90 -10.67 1.22 22.79
CA ASP A 90 -9.31 1.69 22.52
C ASP A 90 -9.25 2.52 21.23
N SER A 91 -8.18 3.32 21.12
CA SER A 91 -7.88 4.10 19.93
C SER A 91 -6.57 3.62 19.30
N ALA A 92 -6.60 3.35 17.99
CA ALA A 92 -5.38 3.12 17.22
C ALA A 92 -4.92 4.39 16.51
N THR A 93 -3.69 4.39 16.03
CA THR A 93 -3.13 5.50 15.26
C THR A 93 -3.05 5.11 13.79
N GLY A 94 -3.92 5.70 12.98
CA GLY A 94 -3.78 5.69 11.53
C GLY A 94 -2.72 6.68 11.07
N THR A 95 -1.97 6.30 10.03
CA THR A 95 -1.01 7.17 9.35
C THR A 95 -1.38 7.25 7.88
N VAL A 96 -1.67 8.46 7.39
CA VAL A 96 -1.69 8.74 5.95
C VAL A 96 -0.25 8.93 5.50
N LYS A 97 0.09 8.30 4.38
CA LYS A 97 1.36 8.48 3.69
C LYS A 97 1.10 8.93 2.25
N LEU A 98 1.84 9.96 1.83
CA LEU A 98 1.82 10.49 0.48
C LEU A 98 3.00 9.97 -0.33
N ALA A 99 2.80 9.81 -1.65
CA ALA A 99 3.88 9.44 -2.57
C ALA A 99 4.93 10.55 -2.74
N THR A 100 4.51 11.81 -2.61
CA THR A 100 5.38 13.00 -2.68
C THR A 100 5.14 13.92 -1.49
N PRO A 101 6.13 14.73 -1.07
CA PRO A 101 5.93 15.73 -0.02
C PRO A 101 4.75 16.65 -0.33
N ALA A 102 3.94 16.96 0.68
CA ALA A 102 2.81 17.85 0.54
C ALA A 102 3.27 19.24 0.07
N GLY A 103 2.51 19.84 -0.85
CA GLY A 103 2.81 21.15 -1.41
C GLY A 103 2.74 22.30 -0.39
N PRO A 104 3.06 23.54 -0.83
CA PRO A 104 2.87 24.73 0.00
C PRO A 104 1.41 24.86 0.43
N GLY A 105 1.13 24.81 1.74
CA GLY A 105 -0.23 24.79 2.30
C GLY A 105 -0.67 23.43 2.86
N GLY A 106 0.14 22.38 2.68
CA GLY A 106 -0.19 21.02 3.10
C GLY A 106 -1.17 20.33 2.14
N THR A 107 -1.44 19.06 2.41
CA THR A 107 -2.38 18.25 1.62
C THR A 107 -3.46 17.73 2.56
N VAL A 108 -4.72 18.04 2.27
CA VAL A 108 -5.86 17.49 3.01
C VAL A 108 -6.24 16.17 2.35
N VAL A 109 -6.29 15.11 3.13
CA VAL A 109 -6.71 13.78 2.69
C VAL A 109 -8.03 13.43 3.38
N SER A 110 -9.05 13.21 2.56
CA SER A 110 -10.36 12.72 3.03
C SER A 110 -10.24 11.26 3.46
N LEU A 111 -10.84 10.94 4.60
CA LEU A 111 -10.79 9.61 5.18
C LEU A 111 -12.20 9.05 5.26
N VAL A 112 -12.36 7.81 4.80
CA VAL A 112 -13.62 7.07 4.87
C VAL A 112 -13.32 5.68 5.41
N SER A 113 -14.14 5.23 6.35
CA SER A 113 -14.14 3.83 6.79
C SER A 113 -15.23 3.08 6.03
N ASP A 114 -14.89 1.90 5.49
CA ASP A 114 -15.86 0.95 4.93
C ASP A 114 -16.48 0.03 6.00
N ASP A 115 -15.96 0.07 7.23
CA ASP A 115 -16.46 -0.68 8.39
C ASP A 115 -17.32 0.22 9.28
N ALA A 116 -18.58 -0.20 9.48
CA ALA A 116 -19.58 0.52 10.27
C ALA A 116 -19.23 0.67 11.76
N TYR A 117 -18.27 -0.11 12.27
CA TYR A 117 -17.82 -0.04 13.66
C TYR A 117 -16.54 0.77 13.86
N VAL A 118 -15.94 1.25 12.77
CA VAL A 118 -14.69 2.01 12.78
C VAL A 118 -14.97 3.46 12.46
N THR A 119 -14.64 4.34 13.41
CA THR A 119 -14.80 5.78 13.25
C THR A 119 -13.43 6.43 13.03
N VAL A 120 -13.34 7.21 11.95
CA VAL A 120 -12.18 8.03 11.59
C VAL A 120 -12.62 9.49 11.43
N PRO A 121 -11.73 10.46 11.68
CA PRO A 121 -12.03 11.86 11.36
C PRO A 121 -12.28 12.00 9.85
N ALA A 122 -13.14 12.93 9.44
CA ALA A 122 -13.49 13.12 8.02
C ALA A 122 -12.28 13.45 7.11
N SER A 123 -11.24 14.06 7.68
CA SER A 123 -10.00 14.36 6.95
C SER A 123 -8.81 14.48 7.89
N VAL A 124 -7.62 14.26 7.35
CA VAL A 124 -6.34 14.57 8.00
C VAL A 124 -5.51 15.49 7.09
N THR A 125 -4.81 16.45 7.69
CA THR A 125 -3.93 17.37 6.96
C THR A 125 -2.49 16.90 7.09
N VAL A 126 -1.86 16.58 5.96
CA VAL A 126 -0.41 16.36 5.88
C VAL A 126 0.28 17.73 5.83
N PRO A 127 1.13 18.07 6.82
CA PRO A 127 1.81 19.36 6.84
C PRO A 127 2.67 19.61 5.60
N ALA A 128 2.81 20.86 5.19
CA ALA A 128 3.66 21.24 4.05
C ALA A 128 5.08 20.67 4.19
N GLY A 129 5.58 20.04 3.12
CA GLY A 129 6.89 19.38 3.09
C GLY A 129 6.96 18.02 3.80
N ALA A 130 5.91 17.60 4.53
CA ALA A 130 5.84 16.25 5.08
C ALA A 130 5.27 15.26 4.07
N THR A 131 5.62 13.98 4.23
CA THR A 131 5.06 12.86 3.46
C THR A 131 4.07 12.03 4.27
N SER A 132 3.80 12.43 5.51
CA SER A 132 2.90 11.67 6.39
C SER A 132 2.24 12.54 7.45
N ALA A 133 1.05 12.13 7.88
CA ALA A 133 0.38 12.63 9.07
C ALA A 133 -0.38 11.50 9.77
N THR A 134 -0.56 11.64 11.08
CA THR A 134 -1.28 10.67 11.90
C THR A 134 -2.69 11.17 12.22
N PHE A 135 -3.60 10.22 12.45
CA PHE A 135 -4.97 10.48 12.85
C PHE A 135 -5.46 9.38 13.80
N PRO A 136 -6.35 9.71 14.75
CA PRO A 136 -6.92 8.70 15.63
C PRO A 136 -7.95 7.85 14.88
N VAL A 137 -7.98 6.56 15.19
CA VAL A 137 -8.99 5.60 14.72
C VAL A 137 -9.65 4.99 15.94
N TYR A 138 -10.97 5.05 15.99
CA TYR A 138 -11.77 4.52 17.09
C TYR A 138 -12.54 3.30 16.62
N SER A 139 -12.67 2.29 17.48
CA SER A 139 -13.51 1.12 17.22
C SER A 139 -14.43 0.85 18.40
N ASP A 140 -15.72 0.66 18.10
CA ASP A 140 -16.73 0.30 19.09
C ASP A 140 -16.79 -1.21 19.36
N ILE A 141 -16.00 -2.00 18.63
CA ILE A 141 -15.87 -3.45 18.79
C ILE A 141 -14.40 -3.89 18.76
N PHE A 142 -14.13 -5.12 19.21
CA PHE A 142 -12.84 -5.75 18.99
C PHE A 142 -12.63 -6.01 17.49
N LEU A 143 -11.58 -5.41 16.93
CA LEU A 143 -11.02 -5.78 15.64
C LEU A 143 -9.85 -6.71 15.95
N GLY A 144 -9.96 -8.00 15.62
CA GLY A 144 -8.89 -8.97 15.79
C GLY A 144 -9.36 -10.39 15.52
N GLY A 145 -8.40 -11.30 15.33
CA GLY A 145 -8.52 -12.68 14.81
C GLY A 145 -9.92 -13.29 14.61
N GLU A 146 -10.21 -13.64 13.35
CA GLU A 146 -11.26 -14.58 12.93
C GLU A 146 -12.71 -14.26 13.36
N ARG A 147 -13.32 -13.24 12.74
CA ARG A 147 -14.65 -13.38 12.10
C ARG A 147 -14.94 -12.22 11.14
N GLN A 148 -15.14 -12.59 9.89
CA GLN A 148 -15.90 -11.87 8.86
C GLN A 148 -15.15 -10.80 8.03
N GLY A 149 -14.67 -11.27 6.86
CA GLY A 149 -14.70 -10.60 5.56
C GLY A 149 -14.20 -9.16 5.45
N ASP A 150 -13.03 -8.99 4.84
CA ASP A 150 -12.59 -7.80 4.08
C ASP A 150 -13.01 -6.44 4.68
N ARG A 151 -12.41 -6.06 5.82
CA ARG A 151 -12.58 -4.74 6.46
C ARG A 151 -11.33 -3.92 6.18
N SER A 152 -11.43 -2.83 5.41
CA SER A 152 -10.27 -2.04 4.98
C SER A 152 -10.57 -0.54 4.95
N VAL A 153 -9.97 0.25 5.87
CA VAL A 153 -10.01 1.71 5.76
C VAL A 153 -9.30 2.15 4.47
N ARG A 154 -9.99 2.83 3.56
CA ARG A 154 -9.46 3.33 2.28
C ARG A 154 -9.44 4.84 2.26
N ALA A 155 -8.36 5.43 1.73
CA ALA A 155 -8.35 6.83 1.36
C ALA A 155 -9.00 6.95 -0.03
N GLU A 156 -10.05 7.76 -0.17
CA GLU A 156 -10.65 8.08 -1.46
C GLU A 156 -10.11 9.41 -1.98
N ASP A 157 -9.67 9.40 -3.24
CA ASP A 157 -9.19 10.58 -3.96
C ASP A 157 -10.38 11.30 -4.60
N GLN A 158 -10.80 12.43 -4.03
CA GLN A 158 -11.84 13.29 -4.62
C GLN A 158 -11.20 14.27 -5.61
N ILE A 159 -10.70 13.78 -6.74
CA ILE A 159 -10.46 14.64 -7.91
C ILE A 159 -11.79 14.77 -8.67
N GLU A 160 -12.64 15.69 -8.22
CA GLU A 160 -13.68 16.25 -9.08
C GLU A 160 -13.00 16.99 -10.25
N ARG A 161 -12.75 16.30 -11.37
CA ARG A 161 -12.47 16.95 -12.64
C ARG A 161 -13.76 17.55 -13.19
N GLY A 162 -14.14 18.69 -12.66
CA GLY A 162 -15.04 19.63 -13.32
C GLY A 162 -14.34 20.26 -14.53
N CYS A 163 -14.87 19.98 -15.72
CA CYS A 163 -14.85 20.72 -17.01
C CYS A 163 -14.83 19.67 -18.14
N GLY A 164 -15.90 19.46 -18.91
CA GLY A 164 -16.54 20.49 -19.73
C GLY A 164 -16.11 20.24 -21.17
N ALA A 165 -16.94 19.53 -21.93
CA ALA A 165 -16.77 19.37 -23.37
C ALA A 165 -16.85 20.74 -24.07
N PRO A 166 -16.09 20.90 -25.17
CA PRO A 166 -16.75 21.22 -26.43
C PRO A 166 -16.48 20.19 -27.53
#